data_AF-A0A847WGS6-F1
#
_entry.id   AF-A0A847WGS6-F1
#
_cell.length_a   1.000
_cell.length_b   1.000
_cell.length_c   1.000
_cell.angle_alpha   90.00
_cell.angle_beta   90.00
_cell.angle_gamma   90.00
#
_symmetry.space_group_name_H-M   'P 1'
#
loop_
_entity.id
_entity.type
_entity.pdbx_description
1 polymer ?
#
loop_
_entity_poly.entity_id
_entity_poly.type
_entity_poly.pdbx_seq_one_letter_code
_entity_poly.pdbx_strand_id
1 'polypeptide(L)'
;MRLAKQYKKSMITMTDAYDHILYEGKLFDIPMKENIIIEKSIAFFSDPEPCFIHRNAVLSRLYIEMMELFLGREDKKIEIKSL
;
A
#
# COMPACT_ATOMS: atom_id res chain seq x y z
N MET A 1 13.78 -4.88 -8.00
CA MET A 1 13.40 -5.96 -7.05
C MET A 1 14.21 -6.05 -5.74
N ARG A 2 15.21 -5.17 -5.46
CA ARG A 2 15.95 -5.18 -4.17
C ARG A 2 15.14 -4.57 -2.99
N LEU A 3 14.30 -3.58 -3.26
CA LEU A 3 13.57 -2.81 -2.23
C LEU A 3 12.48 -3.65 -1.53
N ALA A 4 11.63 -4.36 -2.26
CA ALA A 4 10.54 -5.17 -1.69
C ALA A 4 11.00 -6.25 -0.68
N LYS A 5 12.23 -6.77 -0.84
CA LYS A 5 12.82 -7.76 0.09
C LYS A 5 13.24 -7.14 1.43
N GLN A 6 13.62 -5.86 1.43
CA GLN A 6 14.13 -5.15 2.59
C GLN A 6 13.03 -4.76 3.56
N TYR A 7 11.83 -4.46 3.05
CA TYR A 7 10.77 -3.86 3.85
C TYR A 7 9.64 -4.80 4.25
N LYS A 8 9.73 -6.09 3.90
CA LYS A 8 8.75 -7.12 4.30
C LYS A 8 8.57 -7.25 5.82
N LYS A 9 9.47 -6.65 6.60
CA LYS A 9 9.45 -6.58 8.08
C LYS A 9 9.24 -5.16 8.63
N SER A 10 8.94 -4.18 7.77
CA SER A 10 8.82 -2.79 8.20
C SER A 10 7.56 -2.59 9.05
N MET A 11 7.79 -2.28 10.32
CA MET A 11 6.78 -1.76 11.22
C MET A 11 6.52 -0.29 10.87
N ILE A 12 5.26 0.09 10.87
CA ILE A 12 4.83 1.47 10.67
C ILE A 12 3.78 1.82 11.74
N THR A 13 3.79 3.09 12.11
CA THR A 13 2.79 3.69 12.97
C THR A 13 2.14 4.82 12.18
N MET A 14 0.81 4.79 12.07
CA MET A 14 0.03 5.86 11.47
C MET A 14 -0.73 6.58 12.58
N THR A 15 -0.60 7.90 12.62
CA THR A 15 -1.31 8.74 13.58
C THR A 15 -2.24 9.72 12.88
N ASP A 16 -3.25 10.20 13.60
CA ASP A 16 -4.05 11.34 13.18
C ASP A 16 -3.32 12.67 13.40
N ALA A 17 -4.01 13.79 13.19
CA ALA A 17 -3.42 15.12 13.37
C ALA A 17 -3.10 15.49 14.83
N TYR A 18 -3.56 14.68 15.80
CA TYR A 18 -3.45 14.85 17.24
C TYR A 18 -2.59 13.75 17.89
N ASP A 19 -1.79 13.03 17.10
CA ASP A 19 -0.93 11.93 17.52
C ASP A 19 -1.65 10.69 18.08
N HIS A 20 -2.96 10.55 17.85
CA HIS A 20 -3.64 9.30 18.16
C HIS A 20 -3.24 8.21 17.16
N ILE A 21 -2.83 7.05 17.68
CA ILE A 21 -2.45 5.90 16.86
C ILE A 21 -3.71 5.33 16.18
N LEU A 22 -3.75 5.42 14.86
CA LEU A 22 -4.78 4.81 14.01
C LEU A 22 -4.40 3.39 13.60
N TYR A 23 -3.11 3.13 13.45
CA TYR A 23 -2.57 1.84 13.08
C TYR A 23 -1.14 1.69 13.58
N GLU A 24 -0.80 0.51 14.12
CA GLU A 24 0.56 0.12 14.44
C GLU A 24 0.75 -1.35 14.04
N GLY A 25 1.68 -1.61 13.13
CA GLY A 25 1.84 -2.96 12.58
C GLY A 25 2.75 -3.00 11.36
N LYS A 26 2.76 -4.13 10.65
CA LYS A 26 3.55 -4.25 9.42
C LYS A 26 2.83 -3.57 8.27
N LEU A 27 3.57 -2.86 7.42
CA LEU A 27 2.99 -2.24 6.23
C LEU A 27 2.16 -3.22 5.37
N PHE A 28 2.69 -4.43 5.18
CA PHE A 28 2.05 -5.46 4.35
C PHE A 28 0.80 -6.10 4.98
N ASP A 29 0.50 -5.77 6.24
CA ASP A 29 -0.73 -6.20 6.92
C ASP A 29 -1.86 -5.16 6.75
N ILE A 30 -1.61 -4.01 6.13
CA ILE A 30 -2.66 -3.02 5.82
C ILE A 30 -3.56 -3.57 4.71
N PRO A 31 -4.85 -3.83 4.96
CA PRO A 31 -5.73 -4.39 3.94
C PRO A 31 -5.96 -3.40 2.80
N MET A 32 -5.58 -3.78 1.59
CA MET A 32 -5.94 -3.06 0.37
C MET A 32 -7.37 -3.42 -0.04
N LYS A 33 -8.12 -2.42 -0.50
CA LYS A 33 -9.47 -2.66 -1.05
C LYS A 33 -9.38 -3.51 -2.33
N GLU A 34 -10.07 -4.65 -2.34
CA GLU A 34 -10.03 -5.62 -3.46
C GLU A 34 -10.41 -4.99 -4.80
N ASN A 35 -11.42 -4.11 -4.83
CA ASN A 35 -11.85 -3.45 -6.06
C ASN A 35 -10.71 -2.62 -6.69
N ILE A 36 -9.87 -1.97 -5.87
CA ILE A 36 -8.71 -1.22 -6.36
C ILE A 36 -7.66 -2.16 -6.96
N ILE A 37 -7.44 -3.33 -6.36
CA ILE A 37 -6.52 -4.35 -6.89
C ILE A 37 -7.01 -4.83 -8.26
N ILE A 38 -8.31 -5.13 -8.39
CA ILE A 38 -8.93 -5.57 -9.63
C ILE A 38 -8.83 -4.49 -10.71
N GLU A 39 -9.28 -3.27 -10.42
CA GLU A 39 -9.26 -2.13 -11.35
C GLU A 39 -7.83 -1.87 -11.87
N LYS A 40 -6.84 -1.87 -10.98
CA LYS A 40 -5.43 -1.68 -11.36
C LYS A 40 -4.86 -2.88 -12.12
N SER A 41 -5.29 -4.10 -11.81
CA SER A 41 -4.87 -5.29 -12.55
C SER A 41 -5.39 -5.27 -13.99
N ILE A 42 -6.65 -4.89 -14.19
CA ILE A 42 -7.22 -4.68 -15.53
C ILE A 42 -6.41 -3.61 -16.27
N ALA A 43 -6.15 -2.46 -15.63
CA ALA A 43 -5.41 -1.36 -16.24
C ALA A 43 -3.97 -1.72 -16.61
N PHE A 44 -3.27 -2.52 -15.80
CA PHE A 44 -1.86 -2.87 -16.04
C PHE A 44 -1.66 -4.05 -16.99
N PHE A 45 -2.58 -5.01 -16.99
CA PHE A 45 -2.44 -6.24 -17.77
C PHE A 45 -3.39 -6.32 -18.97
N SER A 46 -4.33 -5.36 -19.11
CA SER A 46 -5.42 -5.40 -20.10
C SER A 46 -6.25 -6.70 -20.02
N ASP A 47 -6.27 -7.32 -18.84
CA ASP A 47 -6.96 -8.57 -18.54
C ASP A 47 -8.27 -8.24 -17.80
N PRO A 48 -9.45 -8.41 -18.42
CA PRO A 48 -10.74 -8.05 -17.81
C PRO A 48 -11.09 -8.93 -16.60
N GLU A 49 -10.52 -10.12 -16.48
CA GLU A 49 -10.74 -11.04 -15.36
C GLU A 49 -9.38 -11.43 -14.73
N PRO A 50 -8.69 -10.47 -14.09
CA PRO A 50 -7.32 -10.66 -13.63
C PRO A 50 -7.25 -11.82 -12.64
N CYS A 51 -6.40 -12.80 -12.95
CA CYS A 51 -6.16 -13.95 -12.09
C CYS A 51 -5.35 -13.57 -10.84
N PHE A 52 -5.21 -14.52 -9.91
CA PHE A 52 -4.46 -14.33 -8.66
C PHE A 52 -3.00 -13.88 -8.87
N ILE A 53 -2.35 -14.31 -9.96
CA ILE A 53 -0.96 -13.91 -10.26
C ILE A 53 -0.91 -12.41 -10.60
N HIS A 54 -1.82 -11.93 -11.45
CA HIS A 54 -1.94 -10.51 -11.80
C HIS A 54 -2.24 -9.68 -10.55
N ARG A 55 -3.23 -10.09 -9.74
CA ARG A 55 -3.61 -9.39 -8.51
C ARG A 55 -2.46 -9.28 -7.50
N ASN A 56 -1.70 -10.35 -7.28
CA ASN A 56 -0.55 -10.30 -6.36
C ASN A 56 0.58 -9.40 -6.86
N ALA A 57 0.82 -9.37 -8.17
CA ALA A 57 1.81 -8.48 -8.76
C ALA A 57 1.42 -7.02 -8.54
N VAL A 58 0.14 -6.67 -8.76
CA VAL A 58 -0.39 -5.34 -8.47
C VAL A 58 -0.34 -5.01 -6.99
N LEU A 59 -0.76 -5.92 -6.11
CA LEU A 59 -0.70 -5.73 -4.67
C LEU A 59 0.72 -5.42 -4.19
N SER A 60 1.71 -6.21 -4.66
CA SER A 60 3.12 -5.99 -4.35
C SER A 60 3.60 -4.62 -4.81
N ARG A 61 3.17 -4.20 -6.01
CA ARG A 61 3.48 -2.89 -6.57
C ARG A 61 2.87 -1.75 -5.76
N LEU A 62 1.60 -1.83 -5.38
CA LEU A 62 0.91 -0.81 -4.58
C LEU A 62 1.61 -0.58 -3.24
N TYR A 63 2.02 -1.66 -2.56
CA TYR A 63 2.80 -1.52 -1.33
C TYR A 63 4.11 -0.78 -1.57
N ILE A 64 4.88 -1.17 -2.61
CA ILE A 64 6.15 -0.51 -2.95
C ILE A 64 5.94 0.98 -3.23
N GLU A 65 4.93 1.34 -4.02
CA GLU A 65 4.60 2.73 -4.33
C GLU A 65 4.25 3.51 -3.05
N MET A 66 3.47 2.93 -2.14
CA MET A 66 3.24 3.53 -0.81
C MET A 66 4.55 3.69 -0.03
N MET A 67 5.43 2.69 -0.05
CA MET A 67 6.74 2.81 0.61
C MET A 67 7.54 3.98 0.07
N GLU A 68 7.62 4.13 -1.25
CA GLU A 68 8.37 5.21 -1.87
C GLU A 68 7.77 6.59 -1.58
N LEU A 69 6.44 6.66 -1.39
CA LEU A 69 5.76 7.89 -1.01
C LEU A 69 5.99 8.28 0.46
N PHE A 70 6.17 7.30 1.35
CA PHE A 70 6.19 7.49 2.81
C PHE A 70 7.56 7.28 3.49
N LEU A 71 8.37 6.32 3.05
CA LEU A 71 9.72 6.10 3.58
C LEU A 71 10.71 7.03 2.90
N GLY A 72 11.11 8.08 3.63
CA GLY A 72 12.05 9.10 3.19
C GLY A 72 11.59 10.52 3.45
N ARG A 73 10.44 10.72 4.10
CA ARG A 73 9.91 12.04 4.45
C ARG A 73 9.35 12.02 5.87
N GLU A 74 9.92 12.85 6.74
CA GLU A 74 9.54 12.95 8.16
C GLU A 74 8.29 13.84 8.37
N ASP A 75 7.78 14.48 7.32
CA ASP A 75 6.92 15.67 7.41
C ASP A 75 5.57 15.58 6.66
N LYS A 76 5.16 14.42 6.15
CA LYS A 76 3.89 14.31 5.40
C LYS A 76 2.69 13.95 6.29
N LYS A 77 1.90 14.96 6.68
CA LYS A 77 0.50 14.78 7.08
C LYS A 77 -0.34 14.37 5.87
N ILE A 78 -1.00 13.23 5.95
CA ILE A 78 -1.97 12.77 4.95
C ILE A 78 -3.36 13.03 5.51
N GLU A 79 -4.08 14.00 4.95
CA GLU A 79 -5.49 14.17 5.25
C GLU A 79 -6.30 13.09 4.52
N ILE A 80 -6.61 12.01 5.22
CA ILE A 80 -7.57 11.02 4.72
C ILE A 80 -8.96 11.62 4.90
N LYS A 81 -9.52 12.17 3.82
CA LYS A 81 -10.93 12.57 3.80
C LYS A 81 -11.77 11.30 3.72
N SER A 82 -12.56 11.02 4.75
CA SER A 82 -13.66 10.07 4.61
C SER A 82 -14.62 10.65 3.57
N LEU A 83 -14.92 9.84 2.56
CA LEU A 83 -16.10 10.04 1.71
C LEU A 83 -17.34 9.66 2.50
#